data_AF-M0A6J3-F1
#
_entry.id   AF-M0A6J3-F1
#
_cell.length_a   1.000
_cell.length_b   1.000
_cell.length_c   1.000
_cell.angle_alpha   90.00
_cell.angle_beta   90.00
_cell.angle_gamma   90.00
#
_symmetry.space_group_name_H-M   'P 1'
#
loop_
_entity.id
_entity.type
_entity.pdbx_description
1 polymer ?
#
loop_
_entity_poly.entity_id
_entity_poly.type
_entity_poly.pdbx_seq_one_letter_code
_entity_poly.pdbx_strand_id
1 'polypeptide(L)'
;MTDSDVREEIMRATYEALCEHGYSELTAQSIADRTDKSKSLLFYHYDSKEELVAEFVEYLVDWFDERAVETASLSPVDRLATIVDWFLYGSSDDHDERQSFHTAMLELRTQAPYHEPYRKNLRKSDDFLRDLFEEILQDGIEAGQFIDHDTEEMATLLMATLDGARIRQLTLDRDSYVDQVRSAAVDRIFDDILADDVEFPDRNGQNASPEQSRRGHSNGDPGTASSSDTAADAGDTRGSGSSDNSNSTNNGTTSDSTADTDTNADTNADTDANADTDANADTDANADTDGNTT
;
A
#
# COMPACT_ATOMS: atom_id res chain seq x y z
N MET A 1 10.76 2.56 33.26
CA MET A 1 9.59 2.89 32.43
C MET A 1 9.21 4.33 32.65
N THR A 2 9.67 5.19 31.74
CA THR A 2 9.06 6.48 31.47
C THR A 2 7.76 6.27 30.68
N ASP A 3 6.98 7.34 30.51
CA ASP A 3 5.78 7.34 29.65
C ASP A 3 6.15 7.03 28.18
N SER A 4 7.32 7.51 27.73
CA SER A 4 7.87 7.22 26.40
C SER A 4 8.20 5.73 26.22
N ASP A 5 8.78 5.09 27.25
CA ASP A 5 9.09 3.65 27.23
C ASP A 5 7.79 2.81 27.07
N VAL A 6 6.67 3.30 27.63
CA VAL A 6 5.36 2.64 27.55
C VAL A 6 4.73 2.87 26.17
N ARG A 7 4.78 4.11 25.64
CA ARG A 7 4.34 4.41 24.27
C ARG A 7 5.04 3.52 23.25
N GLU A 8 6.37 3.45 23.29
CA GLU A 8 7.15 2.71 22.30
C GLU A 8 6.79 1.21 22.27
N GLU A 9 6.59 0.60 23.44
CA GLU A 9 6.14 -0.81 23.54
C GLU A 9 4.75 -1.03 22.94
N ILE A 10 3.80 -0.11 23.18
CA ILE A 10 2.44 -0.19 22.64
C ILE A 10 2.46 0.02 21.11
N MET A 11 3.23 0.99 20.62
CA MET A 11 3.36 1.25 19.17
C MET A 11 3.99 0.06 18.43
N ARG A 12 4.99 -0.59 19.03
CA ARG A 12 5.61 -1.79 18.47
C ARG A 12 4.66 -2.99 18.44
N ALA A 13 3.93 -3.24 19.53
CA ALA A 13 2.88 -4.26 19.55
C ALA A 13 1.73 -3.96 18.56
N THR A 14 1.47 -2.68 18.28
CA THR A 14 0.50 -2.25 17.27
C THR A 14 1.00 -2.53 15.86
N TYR A 15 2.29 -2.29 15.57
CA TYR A 15 2.95 -2.68 14.31
C TYR A 15 2.80 -4.18 14.06
N GLU A 16 3.20 -5.00 15.03
CA GLU A 16 3.16 -6.46 14.92
C GLU A 16 1.73 -6.99 14.74
N ALA A 17 0.76 -6.47 15.51
CA ALA A 17 -0.63 -6.88 15.39
C ALA A 17 -1.27 -6.45 14.05
N LEU A 18 -0.88 -5.30 13.50
CA LEU A 18 -1.30 -4.85 12.16
C LEU A 18 -0.68 -5.71 11.06
N CYS A 19 0.58 -6.10 11.19
CA CYS A 19 1.27 -6.93 10.18
C CYS A 19 0.74 -8.37 10.16
N GLU A 20 0.28 -8.91 11.29
CA GLU A 20 -0.25 -10.29 11.35
C GLU A 20 -1.76 -10.40 11.09
N HIS A 21 -2.55 -9.35 11.37
CA HIS A 21 -4.03 -9.41 11.35
C HIS A 21 -4.70 -8.32 10.48
N GLY A 22 -3.93 -7.38 9.92
CA GLY A 22 -4.47 -6.22 9.20
C GLY A 22 -5.15 -5.19 10.11
N TYR A 23 -5.61 -4.08 9.52
CA TYR A 23 -6.35 -3.06 10.24
C TYR A 23 -7.72 -3.56 10.71
N SER A 24 -8.38 -4.41 9.91
CA SER A 24 -9.74 -4.85 10.22
C SER A 24 -9.84 -5.61 11.55
N GLU A 25 -8.99 -6.62 11.78
CA GLU A 25 -8.99 -7.45 12.99
C GLU A 25 -8.16 -6.87 14.15
N LEU A 26 -7.44 -5.76 13.97
CA LEU A 26 -6.72 -5.08 15.05
C LEU A 26 -7.65 -4.73 16.23
N THR A 27 -7.31 -5.17 17.44
CA THR A 27 -8.03 -4.81 18.67
C THR A 27 -7.07 -4.48 19.82
N ALA A 28 -7.58 -3.78 20.84
CA ALA A 28 -6.87 -3.62 22.11
C ALA A 28 -6.60 -4.97 22.83
N GLN A 29 -7.15 -6.11 22.38
CA GLN A 29 -6.73 -7.42 22.88
C GLN A 29 -5.47 -7.92 22.15
N SER A 30 -5.48 -7.93 20.82
CA SER A 30 -4.36 -8.41 20.00
C SER A 30 -3.09 -7.56 20.15
N ILE A 31 -3.21 -6.31 20.61
CA ILE A 31 -2.08 -5.46 21.03
C ILE A 31 -1.64 -5.85 22.45
N ALA A 32 -2.56 -5.94 23.41
CA ALA A 32 -2.22 -6.29 24.80
C ALA A 32 -1.51 -7.65 24.90
N ASP A 33 -1.95 -8.64 24.12
CA ASP A 33 -1.39 -9.99 24.08
C ASP A 33 0.06 -10.05 23.56
N ARG A 34 0.58 -8.95 22.98
CA ARG A 34 1.99 -8.78 22.54
C ARG A 34 2.83 -7.91 23.49
N THR A 35 2.29 -7.49 24.63
CA THR A 35 2.96 -6.59 25.59
C THR A 35 2.94 -7.13 27.01
N ASP A 36 3.77 -6.58 27.90
CA ASP A 36 3.59 -6.76 29.35
C ASP A 36 2.46 -5.84 29.91
N LYS A 37 1.66 -5.21 29.05
CA LYS A 37 0.63 -4.22 29.41
C LYS A 37 -0.77 -4.83 29.34
N SER A 38 -1.51 -4.69 30.45
CA SER A 38 -2.92 -5.10 30.46
C SER A 38 -3.76 -4.26 29.48
N LYS A 39 -4.78 -4.87 28.87
CA LYS A 39 -5.80 -4.17 28.06
C LYS A 39 -6.41 -2.94 28.76
N SER A 40 -6.54 -2.97 30.09
CA SER A 40 -7.04 -1.84 30.89
C SER A 40 -6.07 -0.64 30.94
N LEU A 41 -4.79 -0.84 30.61
CA LEU A 41 -3.83 0.25 30.44
C LEU A 41 -3.93 0.84 29.02
N LEU A 42 -4.15 0.02 27.99
CA LEU A 42 -4.43 0.53 26.63
C LEU A 42 -5.66 1.45 26.64
N PHE A 43 -6.76 1.02 27.28
CA PHE A 43 -7.95 1.86 27.52
C PHE A 43 -7.76 3.00 28.54
N TYR A 44 -6.55 3.22 29.06
CA TYR A 44 -6.20 4.39 29.87
C TYR A 44 -5.38 5.42 29.08
N HIS A 45 -4.62 4.98 28.07
CA HIS A 45 -3.89 5.87 27.15
C HIS A 45 -4.69 6.23 25.89
N TYR A 46 -5.66 5.39 25.49
CA TYR A 46 -6.43 5.56 24.25
C TYR A 46 -7.92 5.30 24.48
N ASP A 47 -8.76 6.30 24.20
CA ASP A 47 -10.23 6.22 24.32
C ASP A 47 -10.85 5.38 23.17
N SER A 48 -10.11 5.17 22.08
CA SER A 48 -10.62 4.49 20.87
C SER A 48 -9.52 3.77 20.06
N LYS A 49 -9.94 2.86 19.17
CA LYS A 49 -9.04 2.24 18.17
C LYS A 49 -8.51 3.30 17.21
N GLU A 50 -9.35 4.27 16.89
CA GLU A 50 -9.10 5.40 16.01
C GLU A 50 -8.03 6.34 16.55
N GLU A 51 -8.00 6.57 17.87
CA GLU A 51 -6.95 7.37 18.52
C GLU A 51 -5.62 6.62 18.58
N LEU A 52 -5.64 5.36 19.02
CA LEU A 52 -4.46 4.49 19.08
C LEU A 52 -3.78 4.39 17.70
N VAL A 53 -4.57 4.18 16.64
CA VAL A 53 -4.04 4.08 15.28
C VAL A 53 -3.60 5.44 14.72
N ALA A 54 -4.19 6.56 15.15
CA ALA A 54 -3.72 7.89 14.74
C ALA A 54 -2.33 8.20 15.33
N GLU A 55 -2.10 7.84 16.59
CA GLU A 55 -0.78 7.94 17.23
C GLU A 55 0.23 6.94 16.63
N PHE A 56 -0.23 5.75 16.23
CA PHE A 56 0.60 4.78 15.51
C PHE A 56 1.04 5.27 14.13
N VAL A 57 0.16 5.91 13.37
CA VAL A 57 0.54 6.58 12.12
C VAL A 57 1.57 7.69 12.39
N GLU A 58 1.41 8.47 13.47
CA GLU A 58 2.42 9.47 13.84
C GLU A 58 3.76 8.83 14.23
N TYR A 59 3.77 7.74 15.01
CA TYR A 59 4.97 6.97 15.34
C TYR A 59 5.71 6.43 14.10
N LEU A 60 4.97 5.93 13.10
CA LEU A 60 5.58 5.47 11.84
C LEU A 60 6.19 6.60 11.02
N VAL A 61 5.59 7.79 11.05
CA VAL A 61 6.13 8.99 10.40
C VAL A 61 7.39 9.44 11.13
N ASP A 62 7.31 9.66 12.45
CA ASP A 62 8.47 10.07 13.26
C ASP A 62 9.67 9.10 13.09
N TRP A 63 9.41 7.78 13.01
CA TRP A 63 10.43 6.75 12.73
C TRP A 63 11.04 6.85 11.32
N PHE A 64 10.22 7.16 10.30
CA PHE A 64 10.71 7.37 8.94
C PHE A 64 11.54 8.65 8.85
N ASP A 65 11.09 9.74 9.48
CA ASP A 65 11.74 11.05 9.49
C ASP A 65 13.14 10.94 10.14
N GLU A 66 13.25 10.28 11.31
CA GLU A 66 14.55 9.99 11.97
C GLU A 66 15.50 9.22 11.04
N ARG A 67 14.97 8.21 10.33
CA ARG A 67 15.75 7.33 9.45
C ARG A 67 16.12 8.01 8.12
N ALA A 68 15.31 8.93 7.62
CA ALA A 68 15.65 9.79 6.50
C ALA A 68 16.83 10.72 6.84
N VAL A 69 16.89 11.24 8.07
CA VAL A 69 18.03 12.07 8.52
C VAL A 69 19.35 11.29 8.56
N GLU A 70 19.34 9.97 8.81
CA GLU A 70 20.55 9.14 8.71
C GLU A 70 21.18 9.16 7.29
N THR A 71 20.37 9.40 6.25
CA THR A 71 20.83 9.43 4.85
C THR A 71 21.54 10.72 4.44
N ALA A 72 21.49 11.79 5.25
CA ALA A 72 22.03 13.12 4.92
C ALA A 72 23.57 13.20 4.79
N SER A 73 24.27 12.07 4.92
CA SER A 73 25.72 11.94 4.68
C SER A 73 26.09 11.30 3.33
N LEU A 74 25.08 10.89 2.55
CA LEU A 74 25.24 10.32 1.20
C LEU A 74 25.36 11.41 0.13
N SER A 75 25.77 11.04 -1.08
CA SER A 75 25.61 11.95 -2.24
C SER A 75 24.12 12.12 -2.56
N PRO A 76 23.65 13.25 -3.13
CA PRO A 76 22.24 13.45 -3.46
C PRO A 76 21.62 12.30 -4.29
N VAL A 77 22.31 11.79 -5.30
CA VAL A 77 21.90 10.61 -6.08
C VAL A 77 21.83 9.34 -5.23
N ASP A 78 22.81 9.10 -4.36
CA ASP A 78 22.79 7.97 -3.41
C ASP A 78 21.67 8.09 -2.37
N ARG A 79 21.36 9.31 -1.94
CA ARG A 79 20.31 9.65 -0.98
C ARG A 79 18.95 9.38 -1.61
N LEU A 80 18.72 9.88 -2.84
CA LEU A 80 17.52 9.63 -3.63
C LEU A 80 17.28 8.14 -3.86
N ALA A 81 18.31 7.40 -4.29
CA ALA A 81 18.23 5.95 -4.46
C ALA A 81 17.87 5.23 -3.14
N THR A 82 18.40 5.68 -2.00
CA THR A 82 18.07 5.12 -0.68
C THR A 82 16.58 5.28 -0.36
N ILE A 83 16.03 6.48 -0.52
CA ILE A 83 14.63 6.77 -0.18
C ILE A 83 13.67 6.06 -1.15
N VAL A 84 13.97 6.03 -2.45
CA VAL A 84 13.21 5.28 -3.46
C VAL A 84 13.19 3.78 -3.14
N ASP A 85 14.35 3.20 -2.80
CA ASP A 85 14.46 1.78 -2.46
C ASP A 85 13.71 1.43 -1.16
N TRP A 86 13.76 2.29 -0.14
CA TRP A 86 12.96 2.11 1.09
C TRP A 86 11.45 2.17 0.82
N PHE A 87 10.99 2.98 -0.13
CA PHE A 87 9.57 3.04 -0.50
C PHE A 87 9.12 1.82 -1.32
N LEU A 88 9.95 1.37 -2.27
CA LEU A 88 9.65 0.25 -3.19
C LEU A 88 9.94 -1.14 -2.63
N TYR A 89 10.80 -1.25 -1.61
CA TYR A 89 11.16 -2.54 -1.00
C TYR A 89 10.87 -2.60 0.50
N GLY A 90 10.95 -1.50 1.24
CA GLY A 90 10.86 -1.48 2.70
C GLY A 90 12.24 -1.52 3.37
N SER A 91 12.24 -1.55 4.70
CA SER A 91 13.44 -1.33 5.54
C SER A 91 14.00 -2.56 6.25
N SER A 92 13.19 -3.61 6.45
CA SER A 92 13.64 -4.94 6.89
C SER A 92 14.38 -5.65 5.76
N ASP A 93 14.98 -6.81 6.03
CA ASP A 93 15.47 -7.74 5.00
C ASP A 93 14.50 -8.92 4.75
N ASP A 94 13.47 -9.09 5.58
CA ASP A 94 12.45 -10.13 5.40
C ASP A 94 11.36 -9.67 4.41
N HIS A 95 11.08 -10.50 3.40
CA HIS A 95 10.10 -10.22 2.35
C HIS A 95 8.66 -10.12 2.89
N ASP A 96 8.29 -11.00 3.81
CA ASP A 96 6.92 -11.17 4.25
C ASP A 96 6.57 -10.09 5.30
N GLU A 97 7.55 -9.67 6.11
CA GLU A 97 7.46 -8.49 6.98
C GLU A 97 7.28 -7.21 6.14
N ARG A 98 8.09 -7.02 5.08
CA ARG A 98 7.94 -5.89 4.13
C ARG A 98 6.53 -5.88 3.51
N GLN A 99 6.05 -7.02 3.00
CA GLN A 99 4.76 -7.10 2.33
C GLN A 99 3.59 -6.87 3.30
N SER A 100 3.68 -7.39 4.53
CA SER A 100 2.71 -7.14 5.60
C SER A 100 2.63 -5.67 6.00
N PHE A 101 3.79 -5.00 6.18
CA PHE A 101 3.84 -3.57 6.48
C PHE A 101 3.18 -2.72 5.39
N HIS A 102 3.52 -2.94 4.12
CA HIS A 102 2.92 -2.19 3.02
C HIS A 102 1.43 -2.51 2.82
N THR A 103 0.98 -3.73 3.18
CA THR A 103 -0.45 -4.09 3.21
C THR A 103 -1.21 -3.35 4.32
N ALA A 104 -0.67 -3.33 5.54
CA ALA A 104 -1.25 -2.55 6.65
C ALA A 104 -1.30 -1.05 6.31
N MET A 105 -0.24 -0.50 5.70
CA MET A 105 -0.21 0.90 5.26
C MET A 105 -1.17 1.22 4.09
N LEU A 106 -1.50 0.24 3.25
CA LEU A 106 -2.56 0.36 2.26
C LEU A 106 -3.93 0.41 2.95
N GLU A 107 -4.21 -0.52 3.87
CA GLU A 107 -5.47 -0.54 4.62
C GLU A 107 -5.67 0.77 5.41
N LEU A 108 -4.65 1.26 6.13
CA LEU A 108 -4.70 2.53 6.86
C LEU A 108 -5.02 3.72 5.95
N ARG A 109 -4.37 3.81 4.76
CA ARG A 109 -4.68 4.85 3.77
C ARG A 109 -6.15 4.80 3.31
N THR A 110 -6.79 3.63 3.21
CA THR A 110 -8.22 3.54 2.85
C THR A 110 -9.17 4.09 3.92
N GLN A 111 -8.71 4.28 5.16
CA GLN A 111 -9.51 4.82 6.27
C GLN A 111 -9.42 6.35 6.38
N ALA A 112 -8.36 6.96 5.83
CA ALA A 112 -8.17 8.41 5.81
C ALA A 112 -9.36 9.24 5.22
N PRO A 113 -10.17 8.73 4.27
CA PRO A 113 -11.40 9.40 3.84
C PRO A 113 -12.44 9.62 4.96
N TYR A 114 -12.41 8.82 6.02
CA TYR A 114 -13.46 8.76 7.05
C TYR A 114 -12.99 9.30 8.41
N HIS A 115 -11.68 9.32 8.69
CA HIS A 115 -11.10 9.76 9.97
C HIS A 115 -10.11 10.93 9.76
N GLU A 116 -10.48 12.15 10.15
CA GLU A 116 -9.60 13.33 9.98
C GLU A 116 -8.27 13.24 10.74
N PRO A 117 -8.13 12.63 11.93
CA PRO A 117 -6.83 12.44 12.57
C PRO A 117 -5.85 11.62 11.70
N TYR A 118 -6.31 10.50 11.12
CA TYR A 118 -5.51 9.74 10.14
C TYR A 118 -5.14 10.62 8.94
N ARG A 119 -6.13 11.33 8.36
CA ARG A 119 -5.91 12.20 7.19
C ARG A 119 -4.90 13.31 7.49
N LYS A 120 -4.92 13.90 8.69
CA LYS A 120 -3.97 14.92 9.13
C LYS A 120 -2.55 14.35 9.23
N ASN A 121 -2.38 13.20 9.87
CA ASN A 121 -1.06 12.61 10.09
C ASN A 121 -0.47 12.04 8.78
N LEU A 122 -1.32 11.53 7.88
CA LEU A 122 -0.92 11.16 6.52
C LEU A 122 -0.54 12.39 5.66
N ARG A 123 -1.25 13.52 5.76
CA ARG A 123 -0.81 14.79 5.13
C ARG A 123 0.56 15.25 5.66
N LYS A 124 0.78 15.24 6.99
CA LYS A 124 2.10 15.55 7.60
C LYS A 124 3.22 14.71 6.96
N SER A 125 2.98 13.41 6.74
CA SER A 125 3.92 12.49 6.10
C SER A 125 4.15 12.80 4.61
N ASP A 126 3.08 13.08 3.87
CA ASP A 126 3.09 13.40 2.44
C ASP A 126 3.83 14.71 2.18
N ASP A 127 3.56 15.74 3.00
CA ASP A 127 4.27 17.02 3.01
C ASP A 127 5.76 16.82 3.29
N PHE A 128 6.13 16.11 4.37
CA PHE A 128 7.54 15.84 4.69
C PHE A 128 8.27 15.04 3.61
N LEU A 129 7.62 14.02 3.03
CA LEU A 129 8.19 13.21 1.95
C LEU A 129 8.46 14.05 0.71
N ARG A 130 7.52 14.91 0.31
CA ARG A 130 7.69 15.83 -0.81
C ARG A 130 8.83 16.81 -0.55
N ASP A 131 8.82 17.49 0.59
CA ASP A 131 9.86 18.46 0.98
C ASP A 131 11.26 17.79 1.00
N LEU A 132 11.35 16.53 1.45
CA LEU A 132 12.57 15.72 1.42
C LEU A 132 13.02 15.36 -0.01
N PHE A 133 12.10 14.99 -0.91
CA PHE A 133 12.43 14.75 -2.31
C PHE A 133 12.91 16.04 -3.00
N GLU A 134 12.25 17.16 -2.77
CA GLU A 134 12.65 18.48 -3.29
C GLU A 134 14.04 18.89 -2.79
N GLU A 135 14.33 18.72 -1.48
CA GLU A 135 15.66 18.98 -0.90
C GLU A 135 16.75 18.16 -1.60
N ILE A 136 16.54 16.85 -1.78
CA ILE A 136 17.51 15.95 -2.40
C ILE A 136 17.75 16.29 -3.89
N LEU A 137 16.70 16.68 -4.61
CA LEU A 137 16.80 17.07 -6.02
C LEU A 137 17.55 18.41 -6.15
N GLN A 138 17.24 19.40 -5.29
CA GLN A 138 17.92 20.70 -5.24
C GLN A 138 19.42 20.55 -4.88
N ASP A 139 19.72 19.78 -3.82
CA ASP A 139 21.11 19.44 -3.43
C ASP A 139 21.88 18.81 -4.61
N GLY A 140 21.21 17.95 -5.39
CA GLY A 140 21.80 17.29 -6.55
C GLY A 140 22.03 18.21 -7.74
N ILE A 141 21.19 19.22 -7.97
CA ILE A 141 21.43 20.30 -8.95
C ILE A 141 22.63 21.13 -8.51
N GLU A 142 22.69 21.55 -7.24
CA GLU A 142 23.80 22.36 -6.70
C GLU A 142 25.14 21.60 -6.67
N ALA A 143 25.10 20.28 -6.46
CA ALA A 143 26.27 19.40 -6.57
C ALA A 143 26.67 19.07 -8.01
N GLY A 144 25.85 19.43 -9.02
CA GLY A 144 26.07 19.07 -10.42
C GLY A 144 25.89 17.59 -10.73
N GLN A 145 25.12 16.86 -9.92
CA GLN A 145 24.72 15.48 -10.17
C GLN A 145 23.45 15.37 -11.01
N PHE A 146 22.53 16.35 -10.87
CA PHE A 146 21.37 16.52 -11.74
C PHE A 146 21.54 17.78 -12.62
N ILE A 147 20.86 17.80 -13.76
CA ILE A 147 20.68 19.01 -14.57
C ILE A 147 19.53 19.86 -14.00
N ASP A 148 19.49 21.13 -14.40
CA ASP A 148 18.45 22.10 -14.02
C ASP A 148 17.04 21.62 -14.43
N HIS A 149 16.15 21.43 -13.45
CA HIS A 149 14.77 20.95 -13.64
C HIS A 149 13.85 21.46 -12.52
N ASP A 150 12.53 21.34 -12.70
CA ASP A 150 11.55 21.69 -11.68
C ASP A 150 11.46 20.59 -10.61
N THR A 151 11.89 20.89 -9.38
CA THR A 151 11.99 19.93 -8.29
C THR A 151 10.65 19.59 -7.65
N GLU A 152 9.68 20.52 -7.64
CA GLU A 152 8.31 20.32 -7.12
C GLU A 152 7.52 19.38 -8.05
N GLU A 153 7.57 19.63 -9.38
CA GLU A 153 6.96 18.73 -10.37
C GLU A 153 7.61 17.34 -10.36
N MET A 154 8.95 17.27 -10.22
CA MET A 154 9.68 16.00 -10.18
C MET A 154 9.41 15.19 -8.90
N ALA A 155 9.45 15.80 -7.72
CA ALA A 155 9.10 15.15 -6.45
C ALA A 155 7.66 14.59 -6.50
N THR A 156 6.72 15.39 -7.01
CA THR A 156 5.32 14.99 -7.22
C THR A 156 5.19 13.79 -8.17
N LEU A 157 5.89 13.80 -9.31
CA LEU A 157 5.89 12.71 -10.28
C LEU A 157 6.46 11.42 -9.69
N LEU A 158 7.55 11.52 -8.92
CA LEU A 158 8.17 10.38 -8.24
C LEU A 158 7.20 9.78 -7.23
N MET A 159 6.71 10.56 -6.26
CA MET A 159 5.78 10.06 -5.22
C MET A 159 4.55 9.37 -5.83
N ALA A 160 3.90 9.98 -6.82
CA ALA A 160 2.75 9.40 -7.51
C ALA A 160 3.10 8.07 -8.24
N THR A 161 4.31 7.95 -8.76
CA THR A 161 4.82 6.73 -9.39
C THR A 161 5.09 5.63 -8.37
N LEU A 162 5.67 5.95 -7.21
CA LEU A 162 6.01 4.99 -6.16
C LEU A 162 4.76 4.47 -5.42
N ASP A 163 3.82 5.35 -5.05
CA ASP A 163 2.52 4.93 -4.48
C ASP A 163 1.71 4.12 -5.51
N GLY A 164 1.72 4.56 -6.78
CA GLY A 164 1.13 3.82 -7.90
C GLY A 164 1.73 2.41 -8.07
N ALA A 165 3.04 2.24 -7.86
CA ALA A 165 3.70 0.94 -7.87
C ALA A 165 3.21 0.05 -6.72
N ARG A 166 3.26 0.53 -5.48
CA ARG A 166 2.87 -0.24 -4.29
C ARG A 166 1.40 -0.62 -4.29
N ILE A 167 0.49 0.31 -4.60
CA ILE A 167 -0.95 0.01 -4.70
C ILE A 167 -1.20 -1.10 -5.73
N ARG A 168 -0.54 -1.05 -6.89
CA ARG A 168 -0.74 -2.03 -7.98
C ARG A 168 -0.01 -3.35 -7.79
N GLN A 169 1.08 -3.38 -7.02
CA GLN A 169 1.72 -4.62 -6.57
C GLN A 169 0.77 -5.40 -5.66
N LEU A 170 0.28 -4.76 -4.60
CA LEU A 170 -0.55 -5.36 -3.55
C LEU A 170 -1.95 -5.74 -4.07
N THR A 171 -2.64 -4.83 -4.76
CA THR A 171 -4.05 -5.06 -5.19
C THR A 171 -4.20 -6.02 -6.36
N LEU A 172 -3.11 -6.41 -7.03
CA LEU A 172 -3.14 -7.29 -8.20
C LEU A 172 -2.32 -8.58 -8.04
N ASP A 173 -1.71 -8.82 -6.88
CA ASP A 173 -0.83 -9.96 -6.58
C ASP A 173 0.35 -10.04 -7.59
N ARG A 174 1.20 -8.99 -7.59
CA ARG A 174 2.28 -8.82 -8.58
C ARG A 174 3.59 -8.36 -7.95
N ASP A 175 4.27 -9.25 -7.24
CA ASP A 175 5.50 -8.91 -6.49
C ASP A 175 6.56 -8.20 -7.35
N SER A 176 6.85 -8.72 -8.55
CA SER A 176 7.83 -8.12 -9.47
C SER A 176 7.39 -6.80 -10.13
N TYR A 177 6.24 -6.23 -9.76
CA TYR A 177 5.77 -4.96 -10.31
C TYR A 177 6.57 -3.76 -9.79
N VAL A 178 7.06 -3.80 -8.55
CA VAL A 178 7.93 -2.73 -8.02
C VAL A 178 9.26 -2.67 -8.75
N ASP A 179 9.86 -3.81 -9.11
CA ASP A 179 11.10 -3.85 -9.89
C ASP A 179 10.91 -3.28 -11.30
N GLN A 180 9.78 -3.61 -11.94
CA GLN A 180 9.41 -3.07 -13.26
C GLN A 180 9.23 -1.55 -13.21
N VAL A 181 8.61 -1.01 -12.15
CA VAL A 181 8.47 0.45 -11.99
C VAL A 181 9.79 1.10 -11.62
N ARG A 182 10.63 0.50 -10.74
CA ARG A 182 11.97 1.02 -10.41
C ARG A 182 12.83 1.16 -11.66
N SER A 183 12.95 0.10 -12.46
CA SER A 183 13.76 0.13 -13.68
C SER A 183 13.20 1.15 -14.66
N ALA A 184 11.88 1.20 -14.85
CA ALA A 184 11.26 2.19 -15.74
C ALA A 184 11.42 3.64 -15.24
N ALA A 185 11.52 3.88 -13.93
CA ALA A 185 11.79 5.19 -13.35
C ALA A 185 13.25 5.61 -13.53
N VAL A 186 14.20 4.67 -13.46
CA VAL A 186 15.59 4.93 -13.87
C VAL A 186 15.62 5.27 -15.37
N ASP A 187 15.24 4.33 -16.22
CA ASP A 187 15.28 4.41 -17.70
C ASP A 187 14.52 5.61 -18.34
N ARG A 188 13.65 6.33 -17.60
CA ARG A 188 12.70 7.35 -18.13
C ARG A 188 12.37 8.54 -17.23
N ILE A 189 12.89 8.60 -16.01
CA ILE A 189 12.69 9.76 -15.12
C ILE A 189 14.05 10.25 -14.65
N PHE A 190 14.92 9.35 -14.16
CA PHE A 190 16.26 9.71 -13.74
C PHE A 190 17.24 9.90 -14.91
N ASP A 191 17.19 9.07 -15.95
CA ASP A 191 18.00 9.23 -17.17
C ASP A 191 17.82 10.60 -17.85
N ASP A 192 16.64 11.22 -17.74
CA ASP A 192 16.33 12.54 -18.30
C ASP A 192 16.81 13.72 -17.41
N ILE A 193 17.18 13.48 -16.13
CA ILE A 193 17.67 14.54 -15.21
C ILE A 193 19.09 14.34 -14.69
N LEU A 194 19.74 13.19 -14.90
CA LEU A 194 21.13 12.94 -14.51
C LEU A 194 22.12 13.73 -15.38
N ALA A 195 23.26 14.12 -14.81
CA ALA A 195 24.37 14.67 -15.57
C ALA A 195 25.14 13.57 -16.33
N ASP A 196 25.75 13.92 -17.49
CA ASP A 196 26.35 13.00 -18.48
C ASP A 196 27.30 11.90 -17.93
N ASP A 197 27.94 12.12 -16.78
CA ASP A 197 28.92 11.22 -16.14
C ASP A 197 28.39 10.57 -14.82
N VAL A 198 27.07 10.60 -14.55
CA VAL A 198 26.46 10.18 -13.27
C VAL A 198 25.41 9.08 -13.46
N GLU A 199 25.64 7.91 -12.85
CA GLU A 199 24.74 6.75 -12.90
C GLU A 199 23.83 6.66 -11.66
N PHE A 200 22.56 6.26 -11.83
CA PHE A 200 21.68 5.96 -10.70
C PHE A 200 22.01 4.59 -10.08
N PRO A 201 22.21 4.46 -8.76
CA PRO A 201 22.58 3.19 -8.14
C PRO A 201 21.54 2.07 -8.32
N ASP A 202 21.90 0.98 -9.01
CA ASP A 202 21.23 -0.31 -8.84
C ASP A 202 21.73 -0.99 -7.56
N ARG A 203 20.86 -0.98 -6.55
CA ARG A 203 21.10 -1.61 -5.24
C ARG A 203 20.29 -2.89 -5.06
N ASN A 204 19.33 -3.17 -5.94
CA ASN A 204 18.49 -4.37 -5.89
C ASN A 204 19.35 -5.63 -6.10
N GLY A 205 20.35 -5.53 -6.99
CA GLY A 205 21.37 -6.57 -7.20
C GLY A 205 22.22 -6.97 -5.99
N GLN A 206 22.14 -6.25 -4.85
CA GLN A 206 22.83 -6.63 -3.61
C GLN A 206 21.93 -7.41 -2.63
N ASN A 207 20.60 -7.21 -2.67
CA ASN A 207 19.63 -7.90 -1.81
C ASN A 207 18.98 -9.14 -2.48
N ALA A 208 19.19 -9.35 -3.77
CA ALA A 208 18.69 -10.52 -4.50
C ALA A 208 19.34 -11.83 -4.02
N SER A 209 18.63 -12.59 -3.16
CA SER A 209 19.09 -13.88 -2.66
C SER A 209 19.31 -14.90 -3.82
N PRO A 210 20.39 -15.72 -3.84
CA PRO A 210 20.85 -16.42 -5.06
C PRO A 210 19.93 -17.49 -5.68
N GLU A 211 18.76 -17.76 -5.10
CA GLU A 211 17.89 -18.86 -5.52
C GLU A 211 16.95 -18.49 -6.68
N GLN A 212 16.55 -17.21 -6.80
CA GLN A 212 15.56 -16.78 -7.81
C GLN A 212 16.08 -16.96 -9.25
N SER A 213 17.36 -16.68 -9.50
CA SER A 213 18.01 -16.81 -10.82
C SER A 213 18.05 -18.24 -11.40
N ARG A 214 17.58 -19.26 -10.66
CA ARG A 214 17.50 -20.65 -11.15
C ARG A 214 16.16 -21.05 -11.75
N ARG A 215 15.12 -20.21 -11.69
CA ARG A 215 13.77 -20.53 -12.22
C ARG A 215 13.37 -19.68 -13.44
N GLY A 216 14.26 -19.52 -14.42
CA GLY A 216 14.02 -18.61 -15.56
C GLY A 216 14.63 -18.97 -16.92
N HIS A 217 15.20 -20.17 -17.13
CA HIS A 217 15.84 -20.54 -18.41
C HIS A 217 15.49 -21.96 -18.88
N SER A 218 14.35 -22.09 -19.57
CA SER A 218 14.03 -23.25 -20.43
C SER A 218 13.99 -22.79 -21.89
N ASN A 219 15.10 -22.96 -22.61
CA ASN A 219 15.22 -22.49 -24.00
C ASN A 219 14.26 -23.22 -24.94
N GLY A 220 13.42 -22.46 -25.65
CA GLY A 220 12.62 -22.93 -26.78
C GLY A 220 13.17 -22.38 -28.10
N ASP A 221 13.89 -23.22 -28.86
CA ASP A 221 14.50 -22.86 -30.15
C ASP A 221 13.53 -23.17 -31.33
N PRO A 222 13.22 -22.21 -32.21
CA PRO A 222 12.18 -22.38 -33.24
C PRO A 222 12.66 -23.10 -34.51
N GLY A 223 12.75 -24.43 -34.45
CA GLY A 223 13.11 -25.29 -35.59
C GLY A 223 12.00 -25.42 -36.64
N THR A 224 12.15 -24.75 -37.79
CA THR A 224 11.24 -24.92 -38.95
C THR A 224 11.66 -26.09 -39.86
N ALA A 225 10.76 -27.04 -40.07
CA ALA A 225 10.89 -28.05 -41.14
C ALA A 225 9.51 -28.51 -41.62
N SER A 226 9.34 -28.62 -42.93
CA SER A 226 8.14 -29.18 -43.58
C SER A 226 8.46 -30.51 -44.22
N SER A 227 7.64 -31.52 -43.95
CA SER A 227 7.39 -32.60 -44.91
C SER A 227 5.99 -33.17 -44.73
N SER A 228 5.26 -33.26 -45.84
CA SER A 228 4.01 -34.01 -45.94
C SER A 228 4.30 -35.50 -46.16
N ASP A 229 3.52 -36.38 -45.55
CA ASP A 229 3.12 -37.61 -46.25
C ASP A 229 1.73 -38.10 -45.81
N THR A 230 1.28 -39.23 -46.36
CA THR A 230 -0.12 -39.43 -46.74
C THR A 230 -0.78 -40.73 -46.23
N ALA A 231 -2.12 -40.69 -46.25
CA ALA A 231 -3.06 -41.82 -46.35
C ALA A 231 -3.16 -42.86 -45.21
N ALA A 232 -4.35 -42.81 -44.60
CA ALA A 232 -5.10 -43.84 -43.88
C ALA A 232 -4.89 -45.34 -44.22
N ASP A 233 -5.13 -46.18 -43.20
CA ASP A 233 -5.88 -47.44 -43.31
C ASP A 233 -6.70 -47.70 -42.01
N ALA A 234 -7.54 -48.74 -41.96
CA ALA A 234 -8.58 -48.95 -40.93
C ALA A 234 -8.65 -50.39 -40.35
N GLY A 235 -9.47 -50.59 -39.31
CA GLY A 235 -9.75 -51.87 -38.63
C GLY A 235 -9.09 -51.95 -37.24
N ASP A 236 -9.76 -51.97 -36.09
CA ASP A 236 -10.93 -52.72 -35.56
C ASP A 236 -10.54 -53.99 -34.76
N THR A 237 -11.39 -54.37 -33.80
CA THR A 237 -11.43 -55.58 -32.95
C THR A 237 -10.56 -55.67 -31.69
N ARG A 238 -11.12 -55.12 -30.60
CA ARG A 238 -11.50 -55.81 -29.33
C ARG A 238 -10.53 -56.81 -28.66
N GLY A 239 -10.20 -56.52 -27.40
CA GLY A 239 -9.76 -57.50 -26.37
C GLY A 239 -9.49 -56.81 -25.02
N SER A 240 -10.50 -56.59 -24.18
CA SER A 240 -10.89 -57.49 -23.06
C SER A 240 -9.78 -57.73 -22.04
N GLY A 241 -9.87 -57.04 -20.89
CA GLY A 241 -8.94 -57.16 -19.76
C GLY A 241 -9.52 -56.54 -18.49
N SER A 242 -10.33 -57.30 -17.76
CA SER A 242 -10.94 -56.87 -16.49
C SER A 242 -10.02 -57.14 -15.30
N SER A 243 -9.91 -56.18 -14.39
CA SER A 243 -9.64 -56.40 -12.95
C SER A 243 -9.99 -55.15 -12.14
N ASP A 244 -11.16 -55.21 -11.50
CA ASP A 244 -11.46 -54.79 -10.13
C ASP A 244 -10.66 -53.63 -9.50
N ASN A 245 -11.38 -52.53 -9.23
CA ASN A 245 -11.21 -51.80 -7.98
C ASN A 245 -12.56 -51.79 -7.23
N SER A 246 -12.57 -52.26 -5.99
CA SER A 246 -13.80 -52.57 -5.26
C SER A 246 -14.46 -51.33 -4.63
N ASN A 247 -15.73 -51.12 -4.97
CA ASN A 247 -16.61 -50.13 -4.37
C ASN A 247 -16.76 -50.30 -2.84
N SER A 248 -16.73 -49.20 -2.09
CA SER A 248 -17.19 -49.13 -0.70
C SER A 248 -18.04 -47.87 -0.49
N THR A 249 -19.29 -47.92 -0.95
CA THR A 249 -20.36 -46.99 -0.59
C THR A 249 -20.52 -46.85 0.92
N ASN A 250 -20.85 -45.65 1.38
CA ASN A 250 -21.82 -45.52 2.47
C ASN A 250 -22.81 -44.39 2.16
N ASN A 251 -24.09 -44.62 2.49
CA ASN A 251 -25.08 -43.55 2.58
C ASN A 251 -24.82 -42.75 3.87
N GLY A 252 -25.26 -41.50 4.04
CA GLY A 252 -26.21 -40.74 3.21
C GLY A 252 -27.52 -40.56 3.96
N THR A 253 -27.72 -39.37 4.54
CA THR A 253 -28.97 -38.95 5.18
C THR A 253 -29.27 -37.52 4.78
N THR A 254 -30.33 -37.32 3.99
CA THR A 254 -30.96 -36.01 3.77
C THR A 254 -32.01 -35.79 4.85
N SER A 255 -31.93 -34.68 5.59
CA SER A 255 -33.03 -34.18 6.41
C SER A 255 -33.26 -32.71 6.12
N ASP A 256 -34.51 -32.41 5.77
CA ASP A 256 -35.06 -31.08 5.52
C ASP A 256 -35.42 -30.41 6.85
N SER A 257 -35.15 -29.11 6.99
CA SER A 257 -35.73 -28.25 8.02
C SER A 257 -35.57 -26.78 7.63
N THR A 258 -36.69 -26.11 7.36
CA THR A 258 -36.79 -24.65 7.20
C THR A 258 -36.87 -23.92 8.54
N ALA A 259 -36.55 -22.62 8.53
CA ALA A 259 -36.63 -21.69 9.67
C ALA A 259 -35.59 -21.95 10.79
N ASP A 260 -35.10 -20.96 11.54
CA ASP A 260 -35.67 -19.62 11.82
C ASP A 260 -34.82 -18.42 11.37
N THR A 261 -35.49 -17.26 11.29
CA THR A 261 -34.86 -15.93 11.20
C THR A 261 -34.84 -15.27 12.58
N ASP A 262 -33.66 -14.95 13.10
CA ASP A 262 -33.53 -14.09 14.29
C ASP A 262 -32.90 -12.75 13.91
N THR A 263 -33.75 -11.78 13.61
CA THR A 263 -33.39 -10.38 13.37
C THR A 263 -33.34 -9.67 14.72
N ASN A 264 -32.15 -9.45 15.28
CA ASN A 264 -32.03 -8.60 16.48
C ASN A 264 -31.56 -7.18 16.10
N ALA A 265 -32.52 -6.32 15.81
CA ALA A 265 -32.30 -4.89 15.58
C ALA A 265 -32.70 -4.11 16.83
N ASP A 266 -31.71 -3.72 17.64
CA ASP A 266 -31.94 -2.91 18.84
C ASP A 266 -32.13 -1.44 18.43
N THR A 267 -33.39 -1.08 18.15
CA THR A 267 -33.77 0.32 17.87
C THR A 267 -33.90 1.09 19.18
N ASN A 268 -33.22 2.23 19.28
CA ASN A 268 -33.65 3.28 20.20
C ASN A 268 -33.62 4.63 19.50
N ALA A 269 -34.79 5.10 19.11
CA ALA A 269 -35.01 6.44 18.57
C ALA A 269 -35.85 7.21 19.59
N ASP A 270 -35.33 8.37 20.02
CA ASP A 270 -36.14 9.38 20.70
C ASP A 270 -36.27 10.58 19.75
N THR A 271 -37.50 10.94 19.42
CA THR A 271 -37.82 12.00 18.46
C THR A 271 -38.78 13.00 19.08
N ASP A 272 -38.34 14.25 19.21
CA ASP A 272 -39.17 15.45 19.12
C ASP A 272 -38.26 16.53 18.50
N ALA A 273 -38.45 17.06 17.30
CA ALA A 273 -39.68 17.35 16.55
C ALA A 273 -40.52 18.50 17.15
N ASN A 274 -40.21 19.72 16.72
CA ASN A 274 -41.25 20.72 16.48
C ASN A 274 -40.86 21.59 15.27
N ALA A 275 -41.86 22.07 14.52
CA ALA A 275 -41.68 22.63 13.18
C ALA A 275 -42.43 23.95 12.97
N ASP A 276 -42.09 24.63 11.87
CA ASP A 276 -42.85 25.72 11.22
C ASP A 276 -43.03 27.02 12.05
N THR A 277 -43.21 28.20 11.46
CA THR A 277 -43.96 28.55 10.23
C THR A 277 -43.37 29.72 9.43
N ASP A 278 -43.66 29.73 8.12
CA ASP A 278 -43.91 30.86 7.20
C ASP A 278 -43.04 32.14 7.31
N ALA A 279 -42.25 32.54 6.31
CA ALA A 279 -42.63 32.95 4.93
C ALA A 279 -43.43 34.27 4.85
N ASN A 280 -42.93 35.25 4.06
CA ASN A 280 -43.44 35.55 2.71
C ASN A 280 -42.93 36.91 2.15
N ALA A 281 -42.62 36.94 0.84
CA ALA A 281 -42.67 38.08 -0.11
C ALA A 281 -41.88 39.40 0.13
N ASP A 282 -41.73 40.32 -0.84
CA ASP A 282 -41.45 40.28 -2.30
C ASP A 282 -41.33 41.76 -2.80
N THR A 283 -40.77 42.03 -4.00
CA THR A 283 -40.78 43.34 -4.75
C THR A 283 -40.09 44.55 -4.06
N ASP A 284 -39.70 45.70 -4.64
CA ASP A 284 -39.56 46.31 -5.98
C ASP A 284 -38.68 47.61 -5.81
N ALA A 285 -38.09 48.34 -6.78
CA ALA A 285 -37.66 48.16 -8.17
C ALA A 285 -36.88 49.43 -8.64
N ASN A 286 -36.38 49.48 -9.89
CA ASN A 286 -35.70 50.61 -10.60
C ASN A 286 -34.28 50.99 -10.11
N ALA A 287 -33.29 51.37 -10.94
CA ALA A 287 -33.23 52.23 -12.16
C ALA A 287 -33.35 53.74 -11.84
N ASP A 288 -32.68 54.70 -12.51
CA ASP A 288 -31.77 54.72 -13.68
C ASP A 288 -30.81 55.96 -13.55
N THR A 289 -29.91 56.41 -14.44
CA THR A 289 -29.60 56.17 -15.87
C THR A 289 -28.13 56.53 -16.19
N ASP A 290 -27.60 56.06 -17.34
CA ASP A 290 -26.53 56.67 -18.17
C ASP A 290 -25.08 56.84 -17.61
N GLY A 291 -24.02 56.91 -18.44
CA GLY A 291 -23.98 56.82 -19.91
C GLY A 291 -22.57 56.79 -20.53
N ASN A 292 -22.53 56.41 -21.82
CA ASN A 292 -21.35 56.28 -22.68
C ASN A 292 -20.76 57.64 -23.15
N THR A 293 -19.43 57.84 -23.13
CA THR A 293 -18.63 58.35 -24.29
C THR A 293 -17.12 58.51 -24.04
N THR A 294 -16.34 58.08 -25.05
CA THR A 294 -14.89 58.35 -25.33
C THR A 294 -13.84 57.57 -24.53
#